data_AF-I9HIH5-F1
#
_entry.id   AF-I9HIH5-F1
#
_cell.length_a   1.000
_cell.length_b   1.000
_cell.length_c   1.000
_cell.angle_alpha   90.00
_cell.angle_beta   90.00
_cell.angle_gamma   90.00
#
_symmetry.space_group_name_H-M   'P 1'
#
loop_
_entity.id
_entity.type
_entity.pdbx_description
1 polymer ?
#
loop_
_entity_poly.entity_id
_entity_poly.type
_entity_poly.pdbx_seq_one_letter_code
_entity_poly.pdbx_strand_id
1 'polypeptide(L)'
;MITERQPEHNDPNKQKHPPMYTSETEATLNDLLQKVPMTAEILFYKQQNSNINIQWINWAIEMLQAGYETENLIILAGEDIHCNPFEFTALTNKIFEELHLNKINITDRVFIIYSTYLIKQAVQSPNKEKISEVLFKLEQLYIDTEYNSILCDFYLLSNAIGELKSYGTQWYWNDVALTKEDWYKYTLNYLKQWINTPIQEHETGKSHDLNENMPISNPSKKNMLEKLISYFYKKLK
;
A
#
# COMPACT_ATOMS: atom_id res chain seq x y z
N MET A 1 -62.40 2.33 18.84
CA MET A 1 -62.06 1.99 20.24
C MET A 1 -60.84 1.08 20.19
N ILE A 2 -59.70 1.67 20.55
CA ILE A 2 -58.45 1.13 21.12
C ILE A 2 -57.94 -0.22 20.58
N THR A 3 -56.94 -0.14 19.69
CA THR A 3 -55.95 -1.21 19.45
C THR A 3 -54.82 -1.02 20.46
N GLU A 4 -54.69 -1.92 21.44
CA GLU A 4 -53.55 -1.94 22.36
C GLU A 4 -52.27 -2.28 21.58
N ARG A 5 -51.33 -1.33 21.55
CA ARG A 5 -49.94 -1.60 21.14
C ARG A 5 -49.20 -2.16 22.35
N GLN A 6 -48.66 -3.37 22.22
CA GLN A 6 -47.63 -3.84 23.15
C GLN A 6 -46.37 -2.97 23.00
N PRO A 7 -45.72 -2.54 24.10
CA PRO A 7 -44.48 -1.82 24.01
C PRO A 7 -43.35 -2.78 23.62
N GLU A 8 -42.70 -2.51 22.47
CA GLU A 8 -41.38 -3.05 22.17
C GLU A 8 -40.41 -2.58 23.25
N HIS A 9 -39.94 -3.53 24.06
CA HIS A 9 -38.92 -3.30 25.05
C HIS A 9 -37.57 -3.15 24.30
N ASN A 10 -37.27 -1.94 23.83
CA ASN A 10 -35.95 -1.57 23.34
C ASN A 10 -35.00 -1.52 24.55
N ASP A 11 -34.29 -2.61 24.80
CA ASP A 11 -33.20 -2.67 25.78
C ASP A 11 -32.03 -1.79 25.29
N PRO A 12 -31.72 -0.66 25.96
CA PRO A 12 -30.64 0.24 25.56
C PRO A 12 -29.25 -0.32 25.88
N ASN A 13 -29.15 -1.51 26.48
CA ASN A 13 -27.89 -2.16 26.85
C ASN A 13 -27.51 -3.35 25.97
N LYS A 14 -28.05 -3.46 24.75
CA LYS A 14 -27.44 -4.33 23.74
C LYS A 14 -26.10 -3.72 23.30
N GLN A 15 -25.07 -3.91 24.12
CA GLN A 15 -23.68 -3.70 23.74
C GLN A 15 -23.46 -4.47 22.44
N LYS A 16 -23.35 -3.74 21.33
CA LYS A 16 -22.72 -4.26 20.12
C LYS A 16 -21.26 -4.49 20.49
N HIS A 17 -20.96 -5.64 21.09
CA HIS A 17 -19.58 -6.09 21.17
C HIS A 17 -19.04 -6.09 19.72
N PRO A 18 -17.86 -5.50 19.46
CA PRO A 18 -17.18 -5.71 18.20
C PRO A 18 -17.09 -7.23 17.98
N PRO A 19 -17.33 -7.74 16.77
CA PRO A 19 -17.23 -9.18 16.53
C PRO A 19 -15.82 -9.62 16.93
N MET A 20 -15.73 -10.49 17.93
CA MET A 20 -14.48 -11.07 18.47
C MET A 20 -13.55 -11.59 17.34
N TYR A 21 -14.16 -11.97 16.21
CA TYR A 21 -13.56 -12.39 14.95
C TYR A 21 -12.60 -11.40 14.27
N THR A 22 -12.72 -10.08 14.48
CA THR A 22 -11.80 -9.11 13.83
C THR A 22 -10.41 -9.11 14.47
N SER A 23 -10.30 -9.46 15.74
CA SER A 23 -9.02 -9.40 16.47
C SER A 23 -8.06 -10.54 16.07
N GLU A 24 -8.59 -11.74 15.85
CA GLU A 24 -7.79 -12.93 15.49
C GLU A 24 -7.29 -12.87 14.05
N THR A 25 -8.11 -12.39 13.09
CA THR A 25 -7.70 -12.22 11.69
C THR A 25 -6.65 -11.11 11.55
N GLU A 26 -6.78 -10.02 12.32
CA GLU A 26 -5.77 -8.97 12.36
C GLU A 26 -4.45 -9.42 12.99
N ALA A 27 -4.51 -10.18 14.08
CA ALA A 27 -3.33 -10.79 14.68
C ALA A 27 -2.62 -11.74 13.70
N THR A 28 -3.39 -12.53 12.95
CA THR A 28 -2.87 -13.46 11.94
C THR A 28 -2.16 -12.73 10.80
N LEU A 29 -2.79 -11.66 10.26
CA LEU A 29 -2.16 -10.83 9.23
C LEU A 29 -0.90 -10.14 9.73
N ASN A 30 -0.94 -9.60 10.95
CA ASN A 30 0.21 -8.90 11.52
C ASN A 30 1.39 -9.85 11.75
N ASP A 31 1.16 -11.07 12.23
CA ASP A 31 2.20 -12.11 12.36
C ASP A 31 2.79 -12.48 10.99
N LEU A 32 1.94 -12.67 9.97
CA LEU A 32 2.38 -12.92 8.60
C LEU A 32 3.24 -11.78 8.04
N LEU A 33 2.80 -10.53 8.17
CA LEU A 33 3.56 -9.36 7.70
C LEU A 33 4.88 -9.13 8.46
N GLN A 34 4.99 -9.63 9.70
CA GLN A 34 6.24 -9.59 10.46
C GLN A 34 7.23 -10.67 10.02
N LYS A 35 6.75 -11.91 9.83
CA LYS A 35 7.61 -13.04 9.44
C LYS A 35 7.95 -13.05 7.95
N VAL A 36 6.99 -12.70 7.11
CA VAL A 36 7.08 -12.69 5.65
C VAL A 36 6.56 -11.36 5.11
N PRO A 37 7.37 -10.28 5.17
CA PRO A 37 6.95 -8.94 4.76
C PRO A 37 6.46 -8.85 3.31
N MET A 38 6.96 -9.72 2.43
CA MET A 38 6.55 -9.81 1.02
C MET A 38 5.05 -10.13 0.85
N THR A 39 4.39 -10.66 1.88
CA THR A 39 2.93 -10.84 1.91
C THR A 39 2.18 -9.54 1.57
N ALA A 40 2.74 -8.37 1.93
CA ALA A 40 2.18 -7.07 1.55
C ALA A 40 2.04 -6.87 0.03
N GLU A 41 3.06 -7.25 -0.72
CA GLU A 41 3.11 -7.16 -2.18
C GLU A 41 2.15 -8.18 -2.83
N ILE A 42 2.07 -9.37 -2.25
CA ILE A 42 1.17 -10.42 -2.74
C ILE A 42 -0.31 -10.10 -2.51
N LEU A 43 -0.65 -9.49 -1.37
CA LEU A 43 -2.01 -8.98 -1.13
C LEU A 43 -2.38 -7.92 -2.17
N PHE A 44 -1.45 -7.02 -2.49
CA PHE A 44 -1.63 -6.02 -3.53
C PHE A 44 -1.83 -6.66 -4.92
N TYR A 45 -0.98 -7.59 -5.33
CA TYR A 45 -1.14 -8.30 -6.60
C TYR A 45 -2.44 -9.09 -6.69
N LYS A 46 -2.89 -9.69 -5.59
CA LYS A 46 -4.18 -10.38 -5.53
C LYS A 46 -5.33 -9.41 -5.78
N GLN A 47 -5.34 -8.25 -5.13
CA GLN A 47 -6.37 -7.23 -5.30
C GLN A 47 -6.42 -6.70 -6.75
N GLN A 48 -5.27 -6.61 -7.42
CA GLN A 48 -5.17 -6.19 -8.81
C GLN A 48 -5.45 -7.30 -9.82
N ASN A 49 -5.82 -8.51 -9.38
CA ASN A 49 -5.97 -9.70 -10.23
C ASN A 49 -4.73 -9.93 -11.13
N SER A 50 -3.54 -9.69 -10.59
CA SER A 50 -2.29 -9.85 -11.34
C SER A 50 -2.02 -11.32 -11.66
N ASN A 51 -1.45 -11.58 -12.84
CA ASN A 51 -0.97 -12.91 -13.21
C ASN A 51 0.21 -13.35 -12.34
N ILE A 52 0.54 -14.65 -12.40
CA ILE A 52 1.74 -15.19 -11.76
C ILE A 52 2.98 -14.44 -12.27
N ASN A 53 3.92 -14.23 -11.36
CA ASN A 53 5.20 -13.65 -11.63
C ASN A 53 6.20 -14.21 -10.60
N ILE A 54 7.48 -13.85 -10.75
CA ILE A 54 8.53 -14.35 -9.85
C ILE A 54 8.32 -13.94 -8.38
N GLN A 55 7.55 -12.89 -8.10
CA GLN A 55 7.27 -12.44 -6.74
C GLN A 55 6.31 -13.38 -6.02
N TRP A 56 5.33 -13.96 -6.72
CA TRP A 56 4.48 -15.01 -6.16
C TRP A 56 5.26 -16.26 -5.74
N ILE A 57 6.22 -16.67 -6.57
CA ILE A 57 7.08 -17.84 -6.30
C ILE A 57 8.01 -17.54 -5.12
N ASN A 58 8.68 -16.39 -5.13
CA ASN A 58 9.57 -15.97 -4.03
C ASN A 58 8.81 -15.89 -2.70
N TRP A 59 7.60 -15.32 -2.71
CA TRP A 59 6.75 -15.27 -1.53
C TRP A 59 6.40 -16.67 -1.02
N ALA A 60 6.04 -17.61 -1.90
CA ALA A 60 5.76 -18.98 -1.49
C ALA A 60 6.99 -19.65 -0.82
N ILE A 61 8.19 -19.41 -1.34
CA ILE A 61 9.44 -19.88 -0.75
C ILE A 61 9.67 -19.26 0.63
N GLU A 62 9.49 -17.94 0.79
CA GLU A 62 9.63 -17.27 2.10
C GLU A 62 8.60 -17.77 3.12
N MET A 63 7.36 -18.03 2.68
CA MET A 63 6.31 -18.62 3.51
C MET A 63 6.73 -20.00 4.05
N LEU A 64 7.24 -20.87 3.19
CA LEU A 64 7.75 -22.19 3.58
C LEU A 64 8.93 -22.06 4.56
N GLN A 65 9.88 -21.16 4.29
CA GLN A 65 11.02 -20.90 5.18
C GLN A 65 10.61 -20.35 6.55
N ALA A 66 9.50 -19.62 6.61
CA ALA A 66 8.91 -19.12 7.86
C ALA A 66 8.05 -20.16 8.60
N GLY A 67 7.95 -21.39 8.08
CA GLY A 67 7.23 -22.52 8.69
C GLY A 67 5.76 -22.64 8.30
N TYR A 68 5.29 -21.89 7.29
CA TYR A 68 3.95 -22.03 6.73
C TYR A 68 3.95 -23.12 5.65
N GLU A 69 3.87 -24.37 6.09
CA GLU A 69 3.93 -25.54 5.21
C GLU A 69 2.52 -26.00 4.82
N THR A 70 2.04 -25.58 3.63
CA THR A 70 0.82 -26.13 3.01
C THR A 70 1.13 -26.74 1.66
N GLU A 71 0.32 -27.73 1.24
CA GLU A 71 0.49 -28.39 -0.06
C GLU A 71 0.46 -27.38 -1.20
N ASN A 72 -0.48 -26.43 -1.17
CA ASN A 72 -0.63 -25.43 -2.22
C ASN A 72 0.53 -24.41 -2.25
N LEU A 73 1.15 -24.09 -1.10
CA LEU A 73 2.38 -23.28 -1.09
C LEU A 73 3.57 -24.01 -1.69
N ILE A 74 3.71 -25.32 -1.43
CA ILE A 74 4.75 -26.16 -2.05
C ILE A 74 4.59 -26.19 -3.57
N ILE A 75 3.35 -26.35 -4.05
CA ILE A 75 3.04 -26.31 -5.48
C ILE A 75 3.45 -24.95 -6.06
N LEU A 76 3.00 -23.84 -5.45
CA LEU A 76 3.32 -22.49 -5.95
C LEU A 76 4.83 -22.20 -5.97
N ALA A 77 5.59 -22.68 -4.98
CA ALA A 77 7.04 -22.51 -4.93
C ALA A 77 7.78 -23.27 -6.05
N GLY A 78 7.19 -24.33 -6.59
CA GLY A 78 7.73 -25.12 -7.70
C GLY A 78 7.13 -24.79 -9.08
N GLU A 79 6.21 -23.84 -9.15
CA GLU A 79 5.45 -23.51 -10.36
C GLU A 79 6.30 -22.70 -11.36
N ASP A 80 5.95 -22.78 -12.65
CA ASP A 80 6.54 -21.93 -13.68
C ASP A 80 5.75 -20.62 -13.85
N ILE A 81 6.44 -19.52 -14.17
CA ILE A 81 5.82 -18.20 -14.39
C ILE A 81 4.88 -18.14 -15.59
N HIS A 82 4.81 -19.19 -16.40
CA HIS A 82 3.89 -19.36 -17.52
C HIS A 82 2.69 -20.26 -17.20
N CYS A 83 2.45 -20.54 -15.91
CA CYS A 83 1.25 -21.25 -15.43
C CYS A 83 -0.03 -20.63 -16.02
N ASN A 84 -1.01 -21.50 -16.31
CA ASN A 84 -2.29 -21.07 -16.85
C ASN A 84 -2.99 -20.11 -15.86
N PRO A 85 -3.50 -18.93 -16.29
CA PRO A 85 -4.11 -17.97 -15.38
C PRO A 85 -5.30 -18.50 -14.57
N PHE A 86 -6.08 -19.45 -15.11
CA PHE A 86 -7.20 -20.07 -14.39
C PHE A 86 -6.69 -21.02 -13.30
N GLU A 87 -5.69 -21.84 -13.62
CA GLU A 87 -5.05 -22.75 -12.65
C GLU A 87 -4.37 -21.93 -11.54
N PHE A 88 -3.65 -20.88 -11.90
CA PHE A 88 -3.04 -19.95 -10.95
C PHE A 88 -4.07 -19.26 -10.06
N THR A 89 -5.20 -18.83 -10.62
CA THR A 89 -6.29 -18.22 -9.84
C THR A 89 -6.86 -19.23 -8.84
N ALA A 90 -7.09 -20.47 -9.28
CA ALA A 90 -7.59 -21.54 -8.41
C ALA A 90 -6.59 -21.88 -7.29
N LEU A 91 -5.30 -21.97 -7.62
CA LEU A 91 -4.22 -22.24 -6.67
C LEU A 91 -4.12 -21.13 -5.62
N THR A 92 -4.05 -19.86 -6.05
CA THR A 92 -3.94 -18.73 -5.11
C THR A 92 -5.18 -18.56 -4.23
N ASN A 93 -6.38 -18.89 -4.72
CA ASN A 93 -7.59 -18.90 -3.89
C ASN A 93 -7.48 -19.92 -2.75
N LYS A 94 -7.04 -21.15 -3.04
CA LYS A 94 -6.82 -22.16 -2.01
C LYS A 94 -5.79 -21.73 -0.97
N ILE A 95 -4.65 -21.19 -1.42
CA ILE A 95 -3.61 -20.67 -0.52
C ILE A 95 -4.17 -19.57 0.39
N PHE A 96 -4.95 -18.63 -0.16
CA PHE A 96 -5.54 -17.54 0.63
C PHE A 96 -6.60 -18.04 1.62
N GLU A 97 -7.33 -19.11 1.30
CA GLU A 97 -8.25 -19.78 2.22
C GLU A 97 -7.51 -20.48 3.37
N GLU A 98 -6.46 -21.24 3.05
CA GLU A 98 -5.60 -21.96 4.00
C GLU A 98 -4.92 -21.00 5.00
N LEU A 99 -4.40 -19.88 4.49
CA LEU A 99 -3.76 -18.84 5.30
C LEU A 99 -4.76 -17.87 5.95
N HIS A 100 -6.06 -18.08 5.72
CA HIS A 100 -7.15 -17.21 6.21
C HIS A 100 -7.03 -15.74 5.77
N LEU A 101 -6.34 -15.48 4.67
CA LEU A 101 -6.16 -14.15 4.08
C LEU A 101 -7.43 -13.65 3.38
N ASN A 102 -8.28 -14.56 2.89
CA ASN A 102 -9.55 -14.22 2.24
C ASN A 102 -10.59 -13.59 3.19
N LYS A 103 -10.41 -13.71 4.51
CA LYS A 103 -11.31 -13.16 5.53
C LYS A 103 -10.99 -11.71 5.89
N ILE A 104 -9.88 -11.17 5.39
CA ILE A 104 -9.41 -9.84 5.71
C ILE A 104 -10.06 -8.86 4.74
N ASN A 105 -10.78 -7.86 5.27
CA ASN A 105 -11.29 -6.76 4.44
C ASN A 105 -10.11 -5.82 4.11
N ILE A 106 -9.62 -5.92 2.88
CA ILE A 106 -8.33 -5.35 2.48
C ILE A 106 -8.42 -4.12 1.56
N THR A 107 -9.60 -3.62 1.20
CA THR A 107 -9.77 -2.69 0.07
C THR A 107 -8.79 -1.51 0.07
N ASP A 108 -8.90 -0.62 1.07
CA ASP A 108 -8.00 0.53 1.23
C ASP A 108 -6.74 0.17 2.04
N ARG A 109 -6.90 -0.79 2.95
CA ARG A 109 -5.84 -1.26 3.85
C ARG A 109 -4.65 -1.87 3.09
N VAL A 110 -4.88 -2.50 1.94
CA VAL A 110 -3.82 -3.02 1.07
C VAL A 110 -2.89 -1.92 0.59
N PHE A 111 -3.41 -0.73 0.26
CA PHE A 111 -2.55 0.37 -0.18
C PHE A 111 -1.66 0.86 0.97
N ILE A 112 -2.18 0.91 2.20
CA ILE A 112 -1.39 1.25 3.39
C ILE A 112 -0.30 0.21 3.63
N ILE A 113 -0.67 -1.08 3.64
CA ILE A 113 0.26 -2.19 3.88
C ILE A 113 1.35 -2.24 2.82
N TYR A 114 0.97 -2.17 1.55
CA TYR A 114 1.92 -2.22 0.43
C TYR A 114 2.84 -0.99 0.40
N SER A 115 2.29 0.21 0.62
CA SER A 115 3.10 1.42 0.72
C SER A 115 4.10 1.31 1.87
N THR A 116 3.64 0.85 3.04
CA THR A 116 4.51 0.64 4.20
C THR A 116 5.62 -0.36 3.91
N TYR A 117 5.33 -1.45 3.19
CA TYR A 117 6.33 -2.42 2.76
C TYR A 117 7.38 -1.80 1.84
N LEU A 118 6.98 -1.05 0.80
CA LEU A 118 7.91 -0.34 -0.09
C LEU A 118 8.80 0.65 0.69
N ILE A 119 8.19 1.40 1.61
CA ILE A 119 8.89 2.40 2.41
C ILE A 119 9.89 1.74 3.37
N LYS A 120 9.51 0.65 4.04
CA LYS A 120 10.42 -0.10 4.94
C LYS A 120 11.67 -0.57 4.20
N GLN A 121 11.52 -1.11 2.98
CA GLN A 121 12.66 -1.52 2.16
C GLN A 121 13.62 -0.36 1.84
N ALA A 122 13.09 0.82 1.52
CA ALA A 122 13.95 1.99 1.26
C ALA A 122 14.59 2.54 2.54
N VAL A 123 13.87 2.55 3.66
CA VAL A 123 14.34 3.13 4.94
C VAL A 123 15.39 2.25 5.62
N GLN A 124 15.39 0.93 5.40
CA GLN A 124 16.36 0.00 6.00
C GLN A 124 17.80 0.27 5.54
N SER A 125 18.00 0.79 4.33
CA SER A 125 19.32 1.16 3.80
C SER A 125 19.17 2.40 2.92
N PRO A 126 18.95 3.59 3.54
CA PRO A 126 18.43 4.74 2.85
C PRO A 126 19.52 5.45 2.05
N ASN A 127 19.17 5.82 0.82
CA ASN A 127 19.96 6.71 -0.01
C ASN A 127 19.01 7.55 -0.89
N LYS A 128 19.55 8.62 -1.52
CA LYS A 128 18.74 9.55 -2.33
C LYS A 128 18.02 8.86 -3.49
N GLU A 129 18.65 7.89 -4.12
CA GLU A 129 18.09 7.16 -5.26
C GLU A 129 16.91 6.31 -4.82
N LYS A 130 17.11 5.39 -3.86
CA LYS A 130 16.05 4.53 -3.31
C LYS A 130 14.85 5.29 -2.78
N ILE A 131 15.08 6.40 -2.08
CA ILE A 131 13.99 7.24 -1.58
C ILE A 131 13.22 7.90 -2.73
N SER A 132 13.92 8.37 -3.77
CA SER A 132 13.25 8.89 -4.97
C SER A 132 12.48 7.81 -5.72
N GLU A 133 13.03 6.60 -5.83
CA GLU A 133 12.39 5.47 -6.51
C GLU A 133 11.11 5.03 -5.80
N VAL A 134 11.15 4.86 -4.47
CA VAL A 134 9.96 4.51 -3.71
C VAL A 134 8.91 5.61 -3.80
N LEU A 135 9.30 6.88 -3.67
CA LEU A 135 8.35 7.98 -3.78
C LEU A 135 7.70 8.05 -5.17
N PHE A 136 8.49 7.82 -6.23
CA PHE A 136 7.96 7.73 -7.59
C PHE A 136 7.01 6.53 -7.77
N LYS A 137 7.34 5.35 -7.21
CA LYS A 137 6.45 4.19 -7.23
C LYS A 137 5.11 4.47 -6.54
N LEU A 138 5.14 5.18 -5.41
CA LEU A 138 3.93 5.57 -4.68
C LEU A 138 3.13 6.64 -5.44
N GLU A 139 3.80 7.58 -6.11
CA GLU A 139 3.17 8.52 -7.05
C GLU A 139 2.45 7.78 -8.20
N GLN A 140 3.10 6.79 -8.81
CA GLN A 140 2.47 6.00 -9.88
C GLN A 140 1.30 5.19 -9.33
N LEU A 141 1.45 4.58 -8.14
CA LEU A 141 0.38 3.85 -7.50
C LEU A 141 -0.86 4.72 -7.26
N TYR A 142 -0.69 5.98 -6.86
CA TYR A 142 -1.80 6.93 -6.73
C TYR A 142 -2.56 7.12 -8.06
N ILE A 143 -1.84 7.25 -9.18
CA ILE A 143 -2.42 7.43 -10.51
C ILE A 143 -3.14 6.14 -10.97
N ASP A 144 -2.47 4.99 -10.82
CA ASP A 144 -2.96 3.68 -11.27
C ASP A 144 -4.19 3.20 -10.48
N THR A 145 -4.40 3.75 -9.27
CA THR A 145 -5.50 3.40 -8.36
C THR A 145 -6.64 4.42 -8.41
N GLU A 146 -6.76 5.15 -9.52
CA GLU A 146 -7.78 6.18 -9.72
C GLU A 146 -7.79 7.24 -8.60
N TYR A 147 -6.60 7.70 -8.21
CA TYR A 147 -6.41 8.77 -7.22
C TYR A 147 -6.84 8.37 -5.80
N ASN A 148 -6.50 7.15 -5.35
CA ASN A 148 -6.80 6.73 -3.98
C ASN A 148 -6.21 7.70 -2.96
N SER A 149 -7.07 8.30 -2.13
CA SER A 149 -6.71 9.39 -1.22
C SER A 149 -5.59 9.07 -0.23
N ILE A 150 -5.41 7.80 0.14
CA ILE A 150 -4.32 7.34 1.04
C ILE A 150 -2.94 7.63 0.45
N LEU A 151 -2.83 7.68 -0.87
CA LEU A 151 -1.57 7.85 -1.58
C LEU A 151 -1.33 9.31 -2.00
N CYS A 152 -2.27 10.21 -1.71
CA CYS A 152 -2.23 11.60 -2.17
C CYS A 152 -0.96 12.32 -1.72
N ASP A 153 -0.57 12.15 -0.46
CA ASP A 153 0.61 12.83 0.07
C ASP A 153 1.91 12.41 -0.64
N PHE A 154 2.03 11.13 -1.04
CA PHE A 154 3.19 10.68 -1.82
C PHE A 154 3.22 11.31 -3.20
N TYR A 155 2.06 11.46 -3.84
CA TYR A 155 1.94 12.17 -5.12
C TYR A 155 2.36 13.64 -4.99
N LEU A 156 1.83 14.35 -3.99
CA LEU A 156 2.13 15.76 -3.75
C LEU A 156 3.62 15.96 -3.44
N LEU A 157 4.17 15.17 -2.52
CA LEU A 157 5.57 15.25 -2.12
C LEU A 157 6.52 14.93 -3.28
N SER A 158 6.20 13.90 -4.09
CA SER A 158 7.01 13.54 -5.27
C SER A 158 7.08 14.69 -6.28
N ASN A 159 5.94 15.32 -6.57
CA ASN A 159 5.86 16.43 -7.50
C ASN A 159 6.54 17.69 -6.97
N ALA A 160 6.36 18.02 -5.69
CA ALA A 160 7.06 19.12 -5.04
C ALA A 160 8.59 19.00 -5.15
N ILE A 161 9.12 17.80 -4.90
CA ILE A 161 10.56 17.53 -5.02
C ILE A 161 11.04 17.63 -6.46
N GLY A 162 10.22 17.17 -7.42
CA GLY A 162 10.48 17.32 -8.85
C GLY A 162 10.64 18.79 -9.25
N GLU A 163 9.72 19.65 -8.81
CA GLU A 163 9.76 21.08 -9.08
C GLU A 163 10.92 21.78 -8.39
N LEU A 164 11.21 21.47 -7.11
CA LEU A 164 12.37 22.03 -6.41
C LEU A 164 13.68 21.72 -7.14
N LYS A 165 13.82 20.50 -7.68
CA LYS A 165 15.02 20.09 -8.44
C LYS A 165 15.13 20.86 -9.75
N SER A 166 14.04 21.02 -10.48
CA SER A 166 14.01 21.63 -11.82
C SER A 166 14.02 23.17 -11.80
N TYR A 167 13.22 23.76 -10.91
CA TYR A 167 12.91 25.19 -10.91
C TYR A 167 13.35 25.91 -9.63
N GLY A 168 13.71 25.19 -8.57
CA GLY A 168 14.11 25.77 -7.28
C GLY A 168 12.95 26.24 -6.40
N THR A 169 11.70 26.09 -6.85
CA THR A 169 10.46 26.39 -6.12
C THR A 169 9.42 25.30 -6.40
N GLN A 170 8.37 25.19 -5.58
CA GLN A 170 7.30 24.19 -5.74
C GLN A 170 5.94 24.69 -5.24
N TRP A 171 4.84 24.09 -5.72
CA TRP A 171 3.46 24.45 -5.35
C TRP A 171 2.59 23.29 -4.85
N TYR A 172 3.14 22.09 -4.70
CA TYR A 172 2.40 20.88 -4.36
C TYR A 172 2.34 20.57 -2.85
N TRP A 173 3.37 20.94 -2.09
CA TRP A 173 3.55 20.53 -0.69
C TRP A 173 3.59 21.74 0.25
N ASN A 174 2.67 21.78 1.22
CA ASN A 174 2.48 22.96 2.08
C ASN A 174 3.31 22.91 3.38
N ASP A 175 4.60 22.58 3.26
CA ASP A 175 5.55 22.66 4.37
C ASP A 175 6.82 23.38 3.92
N VAL A 176 7.07 24.53 4.54
CA VAL A 176 8.22 25.40 4.25
C VAL A 176 9.57 24.77 4.59
N ALA A 177 9.59 23.70 5.40
CA ALA A 177 10.81 22.95 5.70
C ALA A 177 11.28 22.08 4.52
N LEU A 178 10.44 21.86 3.49
CA LEU A 178 10.85 21.17 2.27
C LEU A 178 11.61 22.13 1.34
N THR A 179 12.94 21.98 1.29
CA THR A 179 13.84 22.77 0.44
C THR A 179 14.59 21.91 -0.58
N LYS A 180 15.21 22.55 -1.58
CA LYS A 180 16.03 21.85 -2.60
C LYS A 180 17.26 21.17 -1.99
N GLU A 181 17.79 21.69 -0.90
CA GLU A 181 18.96 21.16 -0.21
C GLU A 181 18.58 20.02 0.73
N ASP A 182 17.46 20.15 1.45
CA ASP A 182 17.06 19.23 2.51
C ASP A 182 16.00 18.20 2.12
N TRP A 183 15.50 18.20 0.87
CA TRP A 183 14.42 17.31 0.43
C TRP A 183 14.64 15.85 0.82
N TYR A 184 15.88 15.36 0.75
CA TYR A 184 16.20 13.97 1.09
C TYR A 184 15.97 13.68 2.56
N LYS A 185 16.50 14.55 3.45
CA LYS A 185 16.35 14.41 4.90
C LYS A 185 14.89 14.58 5.30
N TYR A 186 14.21 15.56 4.71
CA TYR A 186 12.79 15.82 4.91
C TYR A 186 11.95 14.58 4.54
N THR A 187 12.10 14.08 3.31
CA THR A 187 11.35 12.92 2.79
C THR A 187 11.65 11.69 3.62
N LEU A 188 12.91 11.43 3.97
CA LEU A 188 13.27 10.29 4.81
C LEU A 188 12.60 10.37 6.19
N ASN A 189 12.50 11.56 6.78
CA ASN A 189 11.80 11.75 8.05
C ASN A 189 10.29 11.51 7.91
N TYR A 190 9.67 12.08 6.87
CA TYR A 190 8.26 11.85 6.55
C TYR A 190 7.94 10.35 6.39
N LEU A 191 8.77 9.63 5.63
CA LEU A 191 8.64 8.18 5.42
C LEU A 191 8.84 7.36 6.69
N LYS A 192 9.74 7.78 7.59
CA LYS A 192 9.90 7.15 8.91
C LYS A 192 8.68 7.39 9.80
N GLN A 193 8.10 8.59 9.75
CA GLN A 193 6.86 8.90 10.47
C GLN A 193 5.72 8.00 9.95
N TRP A 194 5.54 7.89 8.63
CA TRP A 194 4.56 7.00 8.03
C TRP A 194 4.63 5.57 8.57
N ILE A 195 5.83 4.96 8.63
CA ILE A 195 6.02 3.59 9.13
C ILE A 195 5.62 3.46 10.61
N ASN A 196 5.82 4.50 11.41
CA ASN A 196 5.53 4.50 12.84
C ASN A 196 4.07 4.84 13.16
N THR A 197 3.34 5.40 12.19
CA THR A 197 1.91 5.69 12.32
C THR A 197 1.09 4.40 12.23
N PRO A 198 0.19 4.11 13.19
CA PRO A 198 -0.71 2.96 13.15
C PRO A 198 -1.55 2.91 11.87
N ILE A 199 -1.83 1.70 11.37
CA ILE A 199 -2.62 1.51 10.13
C ILE A 199 -3.99 2.20 10.23
N GLN A 200 -4.64 2.14 11.38
CA GLN A 200 -5.96 2.75 11.60
C GLN A 200 -5.93 4.27 11.46
N GLU A 201 -4.81 4.92 11.77
CA GLU A 201 -4.69 6.38 11.62
C GLU A 201 -4.62 6.77 10.14
N HIS A 202 -3.97 5.95 9.31
CA HIS A 202 -3.95 6.11 7.85
C HIS A 202 -5.33 5.90 7.22
N GLU A 203 -6.11 4.95 7.74
CA GLU A 203 -7.49 4.67 7.26
C GLU A 203 -8.46 5.82 7.55
N THR A 204 -8.25 6.56 8.64
CA THR A 204 -9.14 7.68 9.02
C THR A 204 -8.92 8.97 8.24
N GLY A 205 -8.01 8.97 7.26
CA GLY A 205 -7.91 10.02 6.26
C GLY A 205 -7.71 11.41 6.85
N LYS A 206 -6.59 11.65 7.52
CA LYS A 206 -6.04 13.01 7.60
C LYS A 206 -5.15 13.23 6.37
N SER A 207 -5.74 13.30 5.17
CA SER A 207 -5.02 13.97 4.09
C SER A 207 -4.77 15.39 4.57
N HIS A 208 -3.52 15.88 4.51
CA HIS A 208 -3.28 17.30 4.71
C HIS A 208 -4.26 18.05 3.79
N ASP A 209 -5.12 18.89 4.39
CA ASP A 209 -6.26 19.53 3.76
C ASP A 209 -5.94 19.88 2.30
N LEU A 210 -6.67 19.24 1.38
CA LEU A 210 -6.61 19.56 -0.04
C LEU A 210 -6.82 21.07 -0.15
N ASN A 211 -5.77 21.77 -0.56
CA ASN A 211 -5.86 23.19 -0.83
C ASN A 211 -6.98 23.35 -1.89
N GLU A 212 -8.10 24.01 -1.56
CA GLU A 212 -9.23 24.25 -2.49
C GLU A 212 -8.81 24.95 -3.79
N ASN A 213 -7.57 25.43 -3.84
CA ASN A 213 -6.95 26.10 -4.98
C ASN A 213 -6.03 25.20 -5.81
N MET A 214 -6.09 23.86 -5.69
CA MET A 214 -5.35 22.98 -6.60
C MET A 214 -5.82 23.25 -8.04
N PRO A 215 -4.99 23.78 -8.95
CA PRO A 215 -5.36 23.75 -10.35
C PRO A 215 -5.51 22.26 -10.70
N ILE A 216 -6.65 21.88 -11.24
CA ILE A 216 -6.86 20.60 -11.94
C ILE A 216 -6.04 20.66 -13.24
N SER A 217 -4.75 21.00 -13.16
CA SER A 217 -3.82 20.81 -14.23
C SER A 217 -3.29 19.40 -14.07
N ASN A 218 -3.92 18.49 -14.79
CA ASN A 218 -3.33 17.22 -15.20
C ASN A 218 -1.83 17.46 -15.46
N PRO A 219 -0.89 16.78 -14.77
CA PRO A 219 0.53 17.05 -14.98
C PRO A 219 0.80 16.93 -16.47
N SER A 220 1.34 17.98 -17.09
CA SER A 220 1.52 17.98 -18.53
C SER A 220 2.26 16.71 -18.92
N LYS A 221 1.80 15.98 -19.95
CA LYS A 221 2.42 14.71 -20.39
C LYS A 221 3.94 14.82 -20.56
N LYS A 222 4.44 16.04 -20.80
CA LYS A 222 5.84 16.42 -20.85
C LYS A 222 6.60 16.18 -19.53
N ASN A 223 6.04 16.54 -18.39
CA ASN A 223 6.69 16.35 -17.08
C ASN A 223 6.80 14.87 -16.69
N MET A 224 5.79 14.04 -17.00
CA MET A 224 5.88 12.58 -16.80
C MET A 224 6.90 11.92 -17.73
N LEU A 225 6.94 12.32 -19.01
CA LEU A 225 7.90 11.79 -19.97
C LEU A 225 9.34 12.18 -19.61
N GLU A 226 9.58 13.42 -19.17
CA GLU A 226 10.90 13.88 -18.71
C GLU A 226 11.35 13.13 -17.44
N LYS A 227 10.44 12.87 -16.48
CA LYS A 227 10.72 12.04 -15.29
C LYS A 227 11.05 10.59 -15.67
N LEU A 228 10.27 9.97 -16.55
CA LEU A 228 10.51 8.60 -17.05
C LEU A 228 11.85 8.50 -17.80
N ILE A 229 12.13 9.45 -18.69
CA ILE A 229 13.40 9.51 -19.42
C ILE A 229 14.56 9.66 -18.44
N SER A 230 14.48 10.55 -17.44
CA SER A 230 15.51 10.72 -16.42
C SER A 230 15.74 9.44 -15.61
N TYR A 231 14.67 8.71 -15.28
CA TYR A 231 14.74 7.45 -14.55
C TYR A 231 15.42 6.33 -15.38
N PHE A 232 15.03 6.15 -16.64
CA PHE A 232 15.65 5.15 -17.52
C PHE A 232 17.11 5.50 -17.85
N TYR A 233 17.46 6.78 -18.00
CA TYR A 233 18.84 7.21 -18.27
C TYR A 233 19.81 6.91 -17.10
N LYS A 234 19.30 6.89 -15.86
CA LYS A 234 20.10 6.56 -14.67
C LYS A 234 20.29 5.06 -14.46
N LYS A 235 19.39 4.22 -14.98
CA LYS A 235 19.45 2.76 -14.85
C LYS A 235 20.33 2.08 -15.91
N LEU A 236 20.68 2.81 -16.97
CA LEU A 236 21.52 2.35 -18.09
C LEU A 236 23.01 2.76 -17.94
N LYS A 237 23.40 3.28 -16.77
CA LYS A 237 24.79 3.61 -16.42
C LYS A 237 25.22 2.77 -15.22
#